data_AF-F3QY59-F1
#
_entry.id   AF-F3QY59-F1
#
_cell.length_a   1.000
_cell.length_b   1.000
_cell.length_c   1.000
_cell.angle_alpha   90.00
_cell.angle_beta   90.00
_cell.angle_gamma   90.00
#
_symmetry.space_group_name_H-M   'P 1'
#
loop_
_entity.id
_entity.type
_entity.pdbx_description
1 polymer ?
#
loop_
_entity_poly.entity_id
_entity_poly.type
_entity_poly.pdbx_seq_one_letter_code
_entity_poly.pdbx_strand_id
1 'polypeptide(L)'
;MMAGFVAAIVFLYHYKKDSADGRLLIWQCTWELIKESPLTGHGNGGFEANYMHQQADFFRLHPESPYSRLADDVKSPFNEYLGLCVSYGLIGAFFLCAMIWTIYLAWRRHPHGSSSTAILCLLSIAVFSLFSYPFRYPHTWFFCAVSISLLLHNAYPVVWHKSRRAILSACVLTATLISLRDISRIRSEIRWCDTANRSLCGLTDKMLPTYRELYEELNKNPLFLYNYAAELNVAGHHAESYRIGQECESLMADYYTQLLQADNSKRLKRYEEAKRYLRQAALMCPNRFTPPYELFKIHQEESDTASMAQTAECILRKPIKIDSPEVRRILSEIKKFKTDIRH
;
A
#
# COMPACT_ATOMS: atom_id res chain seq x y z
N MET A 1 34.21 14.50 12.52
CA MET A 1 33.44 13.51 11.74
C MET A 1 31.99 13.41 12.21
N MET A 2 31.72 13.16 13.50
CA MET A 2 30.35 13.05 14.04
C MET A 2 29.49 14.31 13.86
N ALA A 3 30.04 15.50 14.11
CA ALA A 3 29.33 16.77 13.90
C ALA A 3 28.93 17.01 12.43
N GLY A 4 29.78 16.61 11.47
CA GLY A 4 29.47 16.73 10.04
C GLY A 4 28.36 15.77 9.59
N PHE A 5 28.32 14.55 10.17
CA PHE A 5 27.25 13.59 9.91
C PHE A 5 25.91 14.04 10.48
N VAL A 6 25.90 14.57 11.72
CA VAL A 6 24.70 15.15 12.33
C VAL A 6 24.21 16.36 11.52
N ALA A 7 25.11 17.26 11.11
CA ALA A 7 24.76 18.39 10.25
C ALA A 7 24.17 17.94 8.91
N ALA A 8 24.70 16.88 8.29
CA ALA A 8 24.16 16.32 7.06
C ALA A 8 22.76 15.73 7.25
N ILE A 9 22.49 15.01 8.35
CA ILE A 9 21.15 14.49 8.66
C ILE A 9 20.16 15.64 8.85
N VAL A 10 20.52 16.65 9.65
CA VAL A 10 19.68 17.81 9.90
C VAL A 10 19.38 18.56 8.59
N PHE A 11 20.41 18.77 7.76
CA PHE A 11 20.25 19.38 6.44
C PHE A 11 19.32 18.56 5.54
N LEU A 12 19.51 17.25 5.45
CA LEU A 12 18.66 16.37 4.63
C LEU A 12 17.20 16.35 5.11
N TYR A 13 16.99 16.36 6.43
CA TYR A 13 15.65 16.46 7.01
C TYR A 13 14.98 17.77 6.61
N HIS A 14 15.66 18.91 6.77
CA HIS A 14 15.10 20.21 6.37
C HIS A 14 14.92 20.37 4.86
N TYR A 15 15.79 19.76 4.05
CA TYR A 15 15.71 19.79 2.58
C TYR A 15 14.44 19.08 2.06
N LYS A 16 14.00 18.00 2.71
CA LYS A 16 12.79 17.24 2.34
C LYS A 16 11.84 17.05 3.53
N LYS A 17 11.57 18.12 4.25
CA LYS A 17 10.76 18.10 5.48
C LYS A 17 9.41 17.43 5.29
N ASP A 18 8.63 17.86 4.30
CA ASP A 18 7.28 17.32 4.04
C ASP A 18 7.29 15.80 3.77
N SER A 19 8.33 15.29 3.11
CA SER A 19 8.48 13.85 2.87
C SER A 19 8.85 13.09 4.14
N ALA A 20 9.70 13.67 4.99
CA ALA A 20 10.07 13.08 6.27
C ALA A 20 8.87 13.07 7.23
N ASP A 21 8.15 14.19 7.33
CA ASP A 21 6.95 14.33 8.18
C ASP A 21 5.83 13.38 7.72
N GLY A 22 5.65 13.20 6.41
CA GLY A 22 4.72 12.19 5.88
C GLY A 22 5.10 10.76 6.28
N ARG A 23 6.39 10.42 6.31
CA ARG A 23 6.86 9.11 6.79
C ARG A 23 6.68 8.93 8.30
N LEU A 24 6.84 10.00 9.08
CA LEU A 24 6.56 9.96 10.52
C LEU A 24 5.09 9.64 10.80
N LEU A 25 4.15 10.26 10.06
CA LEU A 25 2.74 9.88 10.11
C LEU A 25 2.55 8.40 9.79
N ILE A 26 3.15 7.93 8.67
CA ILE A 26 3.05 6.53 8.27
C ILE A 26 3.53 5.61 9.38
N TRP A 27 4.69 5.89 9.96
CA TRP A 27 5.25 5.07 11.04
C TRP A 27 4.41 5.11 12.31
N GLN A 28 3.82 6.26 12.64
CA GLN A 28 2.90 6.38 13.77
C GLN A 28 1.65 5.52 13.59
N CYS A 29 0.98 5.60 12.45
CA CYS A 29 -0.18 4.75 12.14
C CYS A 29 0.21 3.27 12.05
N THR A 30 1.39 2.97 11.50
CA THR A 30 1.93 1.60 11.44
C THR A 30 2.17 1.02 12.83
N TRP A 31 2.61 1.86 13.78
CA TRP A 31 2.83 1.43 15.15
C TRP A 31 1.53 1.04 15.86
N GLU A 32 0.44 1.80 15.64
CA GLU A 32 -0.88 1.42 16.14
C GLU A 32 -1.33 0.06 15.56
N LEU A 33 -1.09 -0.18 14.26
CA LEU A 33 -1.39 -1.47 13.64
C LEU A 33 -0.60 -2.63 14.27
N ILE A 34 0.66 -2.42 14.65
CA ILE A 34 1.49 -3.43 15.34
C ILE A 34 0.92 -3.74 16.73
N LYS A 35 0.37 -2.76 17.45
CA LYS A 35 -0.22 -2.97 18.78
C LYS A 35 -1.47 -3.86 18.74
N GLU A 36 -2.20 -3.90 17.64
CA GLU A 36 -3.40 -4.73 17.50
C GLU A 36 -3.07 -6.23 17.42
N SER A 37 -1.93 -6.60 16.81
CA SER A 37 -1.47 -7.98 16.70
C SER A 37 0.05 -8.10 16.90
N PRO A 38 0.55 -7.90 18.13
CA PRO A 38 1.98 -7.74 18.37
C PRO A 38 2.76 -9.05 18.23
N LEU A 39 2.14 -10.21 18.49
CA LEU A 39 2.83 -11.50 18.49
C LEU A 39 2.98 -12.06 17.08
N THR A 40 1.86 -12.20 16.36
CA THR A 40 1.78 -12.89 15.07
C THR A 40 1.69 -11.94 13.88
N GLY A 41 1.39 -10.66 14.11
CA GLY A 41 1.10 -9.72 13.04
C GLY A 41 -0.24 -10.00 12.35
N HIS A 42 -0.44 -9.34 11.23
CA HIS A 42 -1.64 -9.39 10.38
C HIS A 42 -1.45 -10.27 9.13
N GLY A 43 -0.32 -10.98 9.03
CA GLY A 43 0.01 -11.82 7.88
C GLY A 43 0.58 -11.05 6.68
N ASN A 44 0.86 -11.79 5.61
CA ASN A 44 1.34 -11.20 4.36
C ASN A 44 0.22 -10.36 3.72
N GLY A 45 0.53 -9.14 3.29
CA GLY A 45 -0.47 -8.17 2.82
C GLY A 45 -1.23 -7.46 3.95
N GLY A 46 -0.97 -7.76 5.22
CA GLY A 46 -1.68 -7.16 6.35
C GLY A 46 -1.55 -5.63 6.44
N PHE A 47 -0.47 -5.05 5.91
CA PHE A 47 -0.33 -3.60 5.80
C PHE A 47 -1.32 -3.01 4.78
N GLU A 48 -1.39 -3.57 3.56
CA GLU A 48 -2.28 -3.09 2.50
C GLU A 48 -3.76 -3.24 2.88
N ALA A 49 -4.10 -4.29 3.63
CA ALA A 49 -5.46 -4.52 4.11
C ALA A 49 -5.91 -3.53 5.20
N ASN A 50 -5.00 -3.09 6.10
CA ASN A 50 -5.41 -2.41 7.34
C ASN A 50 -4.89 -0.99 7.52
N TYR A 51 -3.78 -0.60 6.86
CA TYR A 51 -3.10 0.67 7.14
C TYR A 51 -4.00 1.89 6.91
N MET A 52 -4.78 1.90 5.82
CA MET A 52 -5.61 3.05 5.48
C MET A 52 -6.76 3.25 6.49
N HIS A 53 -7.25 2.18 7.13
CA HIS A 53 -8.17 2.31 8.27
C HIS A 53 -7.52 3.00 9.47
N GLN A 54 -6.27 2.63 9.79
CA GLN A 54 -5.52 3.29 10.87
C GLN A 54 -5.26 4.77 10.59
N GLN A 55 -4.93 5.10 9.34
CA GLN A 55 -4.76 6.51 8.94
C GLN A 55 -6.09 7.28 9.05
N ALA A 56 -7.22 6.68 8.67
CA ALA A 56 -8.53 7.29 8.85
C ALA A 56 -8.87 7.52 10.33
N ASP A 57 -8.55 6.55 11.20
CA ASP A 57 -8.77 6.66 12.64
C ASP A 57 -7.91 7.74 13.29
N PHE A 58 -6.66 7.88 12.84
CA PHE A 58 -5.80 8.98 13.25
C PHE A 58 -6.42 10.35 12.97
N PHE A 59 -6.93 10.57 11.75
CA PHE A 59 -7.56 11.85 11.37
C PHE A 59 -8.95 12.05 11.97
N ARG A 60 -9.65 10.97 12.30
CA ARG A 60 -10.90 11.04 13.07
C ARG A 60 -10.66 11.58 14.48
N LEU A 61 -9.57 11.18 15.12
CA LEU A 61 -9.17 11.67 16.45
C LEU A 61 -8.43 13.02 16.40
N HIS A 62 -7.77 13.34 15.29
CA HIS A 62 -7.00 14.58 15.11
C HIS A 62 -7.37 15.33 13.82
N PRO A 63 -8.59 15.89 13.70
CA PRO A 63 -9.06 16.50 12.44
C PRO A 63 -8.22 17.68 11.96
N GLU A 64 -7.69 18.47 12.90
CA GLU A 64 -6.89 19.68 12.63
C GLU A 64 -5.38 19.38 12.50
N SER A 65 -5.01 18.10 12.40
CA SER A 65 -3.60 17.72 12.30
C SER A 65 -2.94 18.30 11.05
N PRO A 66 -1.73 18.89 11.15
CA PRO A 66 -0.99 19.39 9.99
C PRO A 66 -0.64 18.29 8.99
N TYR A 67 -0.60 17.03 9.45
CA TYR A 67 -0.38 15.85 8.62
C TYR A 67 -1.48 15.63 7.57
N SER A 68 -2.65 16.26 7.72
CA SER A 68 -3.76 16.16 6.76
C SER A 68 -3.35 16.56 5.33
N ARG A 69 -2.42 17.53 5.21
CA ARG A 69 -1.89 17.95 3.91
C ARG A 69 -0.94 16.92 3.30
N LEU A 70 -0.25 16.14 4.14
CA LEU A 70 0.78 15.19 3.74
C LEU A 70 0.22 13.80 3.45
N ALA A 71 -0.85 13.40 4.15
CA ALA A 71 -1.50 12.10 4.01
C ALA A 71 -1.83 11.75 2.55
N ASP A 72 -1.68 10.49 2.20
CA ASP A 72 -2.01 9.99 0.87
C ASP A 72 -2.42 8.52 0.94
N ASP A 73 -2.76 7.94 -0.19
CA ASP A 73 -3.01 6.51 -0.32
C ASP A 73 -1.69 5.73 -0.28
N VAL A 74 -1.41 5.07 0.84
CA VAL A 74 -0.09 4.48 1.14
C VAL A 74 -0.17 2.95 1.12
N LYS A 75 0.75 2.34 0.37
CA LYS A 75 0.84 0.87 0.18
C LYS A 75 2.08 0.24 0.79
N SER A 76 2.90 1.03 1.50
CA SER A 76 4.12 0.55 2.17
C SER A 76 4.48 1.44 3.36
N PRO A 77 5.02 0.86 4.45
CA PRO A 77 5.50 1.64 5.60
C PRO A 77 6.80 2.41 5.32
N PHE A 78 7.45 2.20 4.16
CA PHE A 78 8.79 2.75 3.85
C PHE A 78 9.85 2.44 4.93
N ASN A 79 9.66 1.33 5.63
CA ASN A 79 10.56 0.78 6.64
C ASN A 79 10.29 -0.73 6.71
N GLU A 80 11.26 -1.54 6.27
CA GLU A 80 11.11 -3.00 6.20
C GLU A 80 10.94 -3.64 7.58
N TYR A 81 11.49 -3.03 8.63
CA TYR A 81 11.38 -3.55 10.00
C TYR A 81 9.97 -3.37 10.55
N LEU A 82 9.37 -2.20 10.33
CA LEU A 82 7.97 -1.97 10.67
C LEU A 82 7.06 -2.87 9.82
N GLY A 83 7.34 -3.01 8.52
CA GLY A 83 6.62 -3.93 7.64
C GLY A 83 6.66 -5.37 8.13
N LEU A 84 7.84 -5.85 8.53
CA LEU A 84 8.03 -7.19 9.11
C LEU A 84 7.21 -7.38 10.39
N CYS A 85 7.20 -6.36 11.28
CA CYS A 85 6.43 -6.41 12.51
C CYS A 85 4.92 -6.37 12.25
N VAL A 86 4.44 -5.60 11.27
CA VAL A 86 3.03 -5.63 10.86
C VAL A 86 2.65 -7.00 10.34
N SER A 87 3.47 -7.60 9.48
CA SER A 87 3.13 -8.89 8.87
C SER A 87 3.27 -10.08 9.82
N TYR A 88 4.28 -10.09 10.69
CA TYR A 88 4.67 -11.28 11.45
C TYR A 88 4.91 -11.03 12.95
N GLY A 89 4.70 -9.80 13.43
CA GLY A 89 4.86 -9.44 14.83
C GLY A 89 6.26 -9.72 15.39
N LEU A 90 6.29 -9.99 16.69
CA LEU A 90 7.50 -10.37 17.42
C LEU A 90 8.11 -11.68 16.94
N ILE A 91 7.32 -12.59 16.37
CA ILE A 91 7.85 -13.84 15.78
C ILE A 91 8.75 -13.50 14.59
N GLY A 92 8.31 -12.62 13.69
CA GLY A 92 9.13 -12.14 12.57
C GLY A 92 10.40 -11.45 13.05
N ALA A 93 10.27 -10.56 14.04
CA ALA A 93 11.41 -9.85 14.63
C ALA A 93 12.43 -10.82 15.27
N PHE A 94 11.97 -11.87 15.95
CA PHE A 94 12.85 -12.90 16.52
C PHE A 94 13.69 -13.61 15.45
N PHE A 95 13.07 -14.04 14.35
CA PHE A 95 13.81 -14.68 13.26
C PHE A 95 14.81 -13.74 12.58
N LEU A 96 14.45 -12.46 12.42
CA LEU A 96 15.37 -11.44 11.93
C LEU A 96 16.58 -11.28 12.87
N CYS A 97 16.36 -11.17 14.18
CA CYS A 97 17.43 -11.09 15.16
C CYS A 97 18.33 -12.34 15.16
N ALA A 98 17.75 -13.54 15.07
CA ALA A 98 18.49 -14.79 14.96
C ALA A 98 19.35 -14.86 13.68
N MET A 99 18.81 -14.37 12.55
CA MET A 99 19.56 -14.27 11.29
C MET A 99 20.73 -13.29 11.41
N ILE A 100 20.50 -12.09 11.96
CA ILE A 100 21.54 -11.08 12.18
C ILE A 100 22.63 -11.64 13.12
N TRP A 101 22.23 -12.33 14.18
CA TRP A 101 23.17 -12.98 15.10
C TRP A 101 24.02 -14.04 14.41
N THR A 102 23.42 -14.86 13.56
CA THR A 102 24.14 -15.89 12.78
C THR A 102 25.15 -15.27 11.82
N ILE A 103 24.75 -14.21 11.11
CA ILE A 103 25.63 -13.42 10.22
C ILE A 103 26.81 -12.83 11.01
N TYR A 104 26.53 -12.28 12.19
CA TYR A 104 27.54 -11.73 13.08
C TYR A 104 28.56 -12.78 13.56
N LEU A 105 28.07 -13.96 13.98
CA LEU A 105 28.94 -15.07 14.38
C LEU A 105 29.81 -15.57 13.23
N ALA A 106 29.28 -15.62 12.00
CA ALA A 106 30.04 -15.99 10.82
C ALA A 106 31.13 -14.95 10.52
N TRP A 107 30.78 -13.66 10.53
CA TRP A 107 31.74 -12.57 10.30
C TRP A 107 32.86 -12.57 11.36
N ARG A 108 32.54 -12.78 12.64
CA ARG A 108 33.55 -12.83 13.72
C ARG A 108 34.59 -13.94 13.54
N ARG A 109 34.23 -15.06 12.91
CA ARG A 109 35.18 -16.14 12.63
C ARG A 109 36.16 -15.80 11.50
N HIS A 110 35.74 -14.97 10.55
CA HIS A 110 36.58 -14.57 9.41
C HIS A 110 36.29 -13.13 8.99
N PRO A 111 36.80 -12.12 9.72
CA PRO A 111 36.41 -10.72 9.51
C PRO A 111 37.08 -10.07 8.30
N HIS A 112 38.17 -10.64 7.80
CA HIS A 112 39.01 -10.05 6.75
C HIS A 112 38.64 -10.54 5.33
N GLY A 113 39.19 -9.85 4.33
CA GLY A 113 39.03 -10.20 2.92
C GLY A 113 37.58 -10.03 2.44
N SER A 114 37.10 -11.01 1.68
CA SER A 114 35.78 -10.96 1.03
C SER A 114 34.60 -10.88 2.03
N SER A 115 34.76 -11.39 3.25
CA SER A 115 33.78 -11.23 4.33
C SER A 115 33.54 -9.77 4.73
N SER A 116 34.57 -8.93 4.68
CA SER A 116 34.46 -7.50 4.98
C SER A 116 33.57 -6.80 3.96
N THR A 117 33.71 -7.14 2.67
CA THR A 117 32.87 -6.58 1.61
C THR A 117 31.42 -7.06 1.76
N ALA A 118 31.21 -8.34 2.05
CA ALA A 118 29.88 -8.91 2.25
C ALA A 118 29.12 -8.26 3.43
N ILE A 119 29.78 -8.05 4.57
CA ILE A 119 29.12 -7.41 5.72
C ILE A 119 28.80 -5.94 5.45
N LEU A 120 29.65 -5.22 4.72
CA LEU A 120 29.39 -3.83 4.30
C LEU A 120 28.19 -3.75 3.34
N CYS A 121 28.07 -4.71 2.41
CA CYS A 121 26.91 -4.81 1.53
C CYS A 121 25.61 -5.03 2.33
N LEU A 122 25.61 -6.00 3.25
CA LEU A 122 24.46 -6.27 4.13
C LEU A 122 24.12 -5.09 5.03
N LEU A 123 25.13 -4.39 5.57
CA LEU A 123 24.94 -3.19 6.38
C LEU A 123 24.32 -2.05 5.55
N SER A 124 24.78 -1.86 4.31
CA SER A 124 24.18 -0.88 3.40
C SER A 124 22.70 -1.17 3.13
N ILE A 125 22.36 -2.44 2.92
CA ILE A 125 20.96 -2.87 2.73
C ILE A 125 20.16 -2.63 4.01
N ALA A 126 20.70 -3.01 5.18
CA ALA A 126 20.04 -2.81 6.47
C ALA A 126 19.75 -1.33 6.76
N VAL A 127 20.71 -0.44 6.50
CA VAL A 127 20.50 1.01 6.65
C VAL A 127 19.47 1.52 5.64
N PHE A 128 19.51 1.05 4.39
CA PHE A 128 18.52 1.44 3.38
C PHE A 128 17.10 0.98 3.73
N SER A 129 16.98 -0.20 4.35
CA SER A 129 15.72 -0.77 4.84
C SER A 129 15.02 0.04 5.94
N LEU A 130 15.73 0.95 6.63
CA LEU A 130 15.10 1.87 7.61
C LEU A 130 14.20 2.92 6.96
N PHE A 131 14.48 3.25 5.69
CA PHE A 131 13.85 4.37 4.98
C PHE A 131 13.32 3.95 3.60
N SER A 132 13.26 2.66 3.29
CA SER A 132 12.84 2.20 1.97
C SER A 132 12.30 0.78 2.06
N TYR A 133 11.94 0.22 0.90
CA TYR A 133 11.42 -1.14 0.73
C TYR A 133 12.30 -1.96 -0.26
N PRO A 134 13.62 -2.07 -0.03
CA PRO A 134 14.52 -2.75 -0.97
C PRO A 134 14.13 -4.20 -1.24
N PHE A 135 13.49 -4.90 -0.30
CA PHE A 135 13.07 -6.28 -0.48
C PHE A 135 11.83 -6.45 -1.35
N ARG A 136 11.21 -5.36 -1.84
CA ARG A 136 10.24 -5.45 -2.93
C ARG A 136 10.89 -5.80 -4.28
N TYR A 137 12.21 -5.61 -4.38
CA TYR A 137 12.95 -5.82 -5.63
C TYR A 137 13.84 -7.07 -5.57
N PRO A 138 13.80 -7.94 -6.60
CA PRO A 138 14.58 -9.19 -6.61
C PRO A 138 16.10 -9.02 -6.50
N HIS A 139 16.65 -7.90 -6.98
CA HIS A 139 18.10 -7.67 -6.94
C HIS A 139 18.64 -7.60 -5.51
N THR A 140 17.87 -7.05 -4.57
CA THR A 140 18.25 -7.02 -3.14
C THR A 140 18.38 -8.43 -2.59
N TRP A 141 17.49 -9.34 -2.99
CA TRP A 141 17.48 -10.72 -2.53
C TRP A 141 18.75 -11.43 -3.00
N PHE A 142 19.14 -11.19 -4.25
CA PHE A 142 20.38 -11.69 -4.82
C PHE A 142 21.61 -11.22 -4.03
N PHE A 143 21.74 -9.91 -3.78
CA PHE A 143 22.87 -9.37 -3.02
C PHE A 143 22.93 -9.90 -1.58
N CYS A 144 21.78 -10.04 -0.91
CA CYS A 144 21.70 -10.66 0.41
C CYS A 144 22.15 -12.12 0.38
N ALA A 145 21.62 -12.91 -0.57
CA ALA A 145 21.94 -14.32 -0.70
C ALA A 145 23.44 -14.56 -0.97
N VAL A 146 24.03 -13.79 -1.90
CA VAL A 146 25.46 -13.86 -2.21
C VAL A 146 26.31 -13.47 -0.98
N SER A 147 25.96 -12.39 -0.30
CA SER A 147 26.71 -11.91 0.86
C SER A 147 26.65 -12.88 2.04
N ILE A 148 25.47 -13.43 2.34
CA ILE A 148 25.28 -14.42 3.41
C ILE A 148 26.02 -15.73 3.05
N SER A 149 25.89 -16.20 1.81
CA SER A 149 26.59 -17.37 1.30
C SER A 149 28.11 -17.26 1.47
N LEU A 150 28.67 -16.11 1.09
CA LEU A 150 30.11 -15.83 1.20
C LEU A 150 30.59 -15.84 2.67
N LEU A 151 29.81 -15.22 3.57
CA LEU A 151 30.12 -15.23 5.00
C LEU A 151 30.09 -16.64 5.59
N LEU A 152 29.09 -17.44 5.25
CA LEU A 152 28.96 -18.83 5.72
C LEU A 152 30.05 -19.73 5.14
N HIS A 153 30.42 -19.54 3.87
CA HIS A 153 31.50 -20.28 3.23
C HIS A 153 32.84 -20.04 3.93
N ASN A 154 33.18 -18.76 4.18
CA ASN A 154 34.44 -18.39 4.84
C ASN A 154 34.47 -18.82 6.30
N ALA A 155 33.35 -18.73 7.02
CA ALA A 155 33.29 -19.07 8.44
C ALA A 155 33.23 -20.57 8.73
N TYR A 156 32.63 -21.36 7.83
CA TYR A 156 32.36 -22.79 8.03
C TYR A 156 32.66 -23.63 6.79
N PRO A 157 33.90 -23.63 6.28
CA PRO A 157 34.23 -24.23 4.98
C PRO A 157 33.90 -25.73 4.91
N VAL A 158 34.18 -26.49 5.97
CA VAL A 158 33.93 -27.95 6.02
C VAL A 158 32.43 -28.26 5.94
N VAL A 159 31.61 -27.56 6.72
CA VAL A 159 30.16 -27.74 6.73
C VAL A 159 29.57 -27.32 5.38
N TRP A 160 30.01 -26.17 4.85
CA TRP A 160 29.61 -25.67 3.55
C TRP A 160 29.90 -26.65 2.42
N HIS A 161 31.13 -27.19 2.34
CA HIS A 161 31.48 -28.14 1.28
C HIS A 161 30.66 -29.43 1.33
N LYS A 162 30.29 -29.89 2.53
CA LYS A 162 29.40 -31.05 2.71
C LYS A 162 27.96 -30.74 2.33
N SER A 163 27.44 -29.55 2.68
CA SER A 163 26.03 -29.20 2.48
C SER A 163 25.71 -28.56 1.12
N ARG A 164 26.69 -27.98 0.41
CA ARG A 164 26.46 -27.17 -0.81
C ARG A 164 25.64 -27.87 -1.89
N ARG A 165 25.84 -29.19 -2.09
CA ARG A 165 25.07 -29.95 -3.10
C ARG A 165 23.62 -30.07 -2.69
N ALA A 166 23.35 -30.37 -1.42
CA ALA A 166 21.99 -30.43 -0.89
C ALA A 166 21.29 -29.07 -0.93
N ILE A 167 22.00 -27.99 -0.54
CA ILE A 167 21.49 -26.62 -0.62
C ILE A 167 21.16 -26.26 -2.07
N LEU A 168 22.08 -26.52 -3.02
CA LEU A 168 21.85 -26.23 -4.43
C LEU A 168 20.65 -27.02 -4.98
N SER A 169 20.56 -28.32 -4.68
CA SER A 169 19.42 -29.15 -5.08
C SER A 169 18.10 -28.63 -4.49
N ALA A 170 18.09 -28.22 -3.22
CA ALA A 170 16.92 -27.64 -2.57
C ALA A 170 16.52 -26.30 -3.21
N CYS A 171 17.49 -25.43 -3.52
CA CYS A 171 17.25 -24.17 -4.21
C CYS A 171 16.68 -24.41 -5.62
N VAL A 172 17.26 -25.32 -6.39
CA VAL A 172 16.78 -25.67 -7.74
C VAL A 172 15.36 -26.23 -7.66
N LEU A 173 15.11 -27.19 -6.76
CA LEU A 173 13.77 -27.76 -6.57
C LEU A 173 12.75 -26.69 -6.20
N THR A 174 13.08 -25.82 -5.23
CA THR A 174 12.21 -24.73 -4.80
C THR A 174 11.95 -23.75 -5.94
N ALA A 175 12.99 -23.36 -6.69
CA ALA A 175 12.86 -22.49 -7.85
C ALA A 175 11.98 -23.12 -8.94
N THR A 176 12.13 -24.42 -9.22
CA THR A 176 11.29 -25.14 -10.16
C THR A 176 9.84 -25.17 -9.71
N LEU A 177 9.56 -25.50 -8.44
CA LEU A 177 8.20 -25.51 -7.90
C LEU A 177 7.54 -24.13 -7.96
N ILE A 178 8.28 -23.06 -7.61
CA ILE A 178 7.81 -21.68 -7.71
C ILE A 178 7.53 -21.33 -9.18
N SER A 179 8.46 -21.63 -10.09
CA SER A 179 8.28 -21.35 -11.52
C SER A 179 7.09 -22.08 -12.12
N LEU A 180 6.87 -23.36 -11.78
CA LEU A 180 5.71 -24.12 -12.27
C LEU A 180 4.39 -23.51 -11.79
N ARG A 181 4.33 -23.04 -10.53
CA ARG A 181 3.16 -22.32 -10.00
C ARG A 181 2.97 -20.97 -10.70
N ASP A 182 4.05 -20.22 -10.89
CA ASP A 182 3.99 -18.85 -11.38
C ASP A 182 3.76 -18.75 -12.89
N ILE A 183 4.13 -19.75 -13.70
CA ILE A 183 3.86 -19.75 -15.16
C ILE A 183 2.36 -19.60 -15.44
N SER A 184 1.51 -20.33 -14.72
CA SER A 184 0.06 -20.23 -14.90
C SER A 184 -0.41 -18.83 -14.53
N ARG A 185 0.00 -18.34 -13.36
CA ARG A 185 -0.37 -17.01 -12.85
C ARG A 185 0.08 -15.88 -13.79
N ILE A 186 1.32 -15.93 -14.29
CA ILE A 186 1.86 -14.94 -15.23
C ILE A 186 1.03 -14.92 -16.51
N ARG A 187 0.62 -16.09 -17.02
CA ARG A 187 -0.25 -16.17 -18.20
C ARG A 187 -1.60 -15.49 -17.93
N SER A 188 -2.20 -15.73 -16.77
CA SER A 188 -3.44 -15.09 -16.35
C SER A 188 -3.29 -13.58 -16.19
N GLU A 189 -2.18 -13.11 -15.61
CA GLU A 189 -1.88 -11.68 -15.47
C GLU A 189 -1.64 -10.99 -16.82
N ILE A 190 -0.99 -11.66 -17.78
CA ILE A 190 -0.84 -11.16 -19.16
C ILE A 190 -2.21 -11.07 -19.85
N ARG A 191 -3.03 -12.12 -19.74
CA ARG A 191 -4.40 -12.14 -20.29
C ARG A 191 -5.25 -11.04 -19.67
N TRP A 192 -5.13 -10.83 -18.36
CA TRP A 192 -5.79 -9.75 -17.66
C TRP A 192 -5.32 -8.38 -18.17
N CYS A 193 -4.02 -8.16 -18.34
CA CYS A 193 -3.49 -6.91 -18.88
C CYS A 193 -4.05 -6.58 -20.27
N ASP A 194 -4.09 -7.55 -21.19
CA ASP A 194 -4.72 -7.38 -22.51
C ASP A 194 -6.23 -7.07 -22.38
N THR A 195 -6.93 -7.79 -21.50
CA THR A 195 -8.36 -7.58 -21.22
C THR A 195 -8.63 -6.17 -20.70
N ALA A 196 -7.84 -5.70 -19.72
CA ALA A 196 -7.94 -4.36 -19.14
C ALA A 196 -7.65 -3.27 -20.18
N ASN A 197 -6.61 -3.43 -21.00
CA ASN A 197 -6.30 -2.48 -22.07
C ASN A 197 -7.44 -2.38 -23.10
N ARG A 198 -8.06 -3.50 -23.49
CA ARG A 198 -9.23 -3.49 -24.38
C ARG A 198 -10.44 -2.84 -23.74
N SER A 199 -10.65 -3.05 -22.44
CA SER A 199 -11.68 -2.38 -21.65
C SER A 199 -11.52 -0.86 -21.71
N LEU A 200 -10.31 -0.35 -21.48
CA LEU A 200 -9.98 1.08 -21.56
C LEU A 200 -10.24 1.67 -22.95
N CYS A 201 -10.21 0.87 -24.00
CA CYS A 201 -10.59 1.26 -25.37
C CYS A 201 -12.12 1.23 -25.63
N GLY A 202 -12.95 1.12 -24.59
CA GLY A 202 -14.41 1.14 -24.68
C GLY A 202 -15.06 -0.21 -24.98
N LEU A 203 -14.32 -1.32 -24.81
CA LEU A 203 -14.83 -2.68 -25.03
C LEU A 203 -15.27 -3.40 -23.75
N THR A 204 -15.56 -2.65 -22.67
CA THR A 204 -15.85 -3.19 -21.33
C THR A 204 -16.85 -4.35 -21.34
N ASP A 205 -18.05 -4.18 -21.90
CA ASP A 205 -19.08 -5.24 -21.91
C ASP A 205 -18.62 -6.53 -22.57
N LYS A 206 -17.81 -6.42 -23.63
CA LYS A 206 -17.26 -7.59 -24.34
C LYS A 206 -16.19 -8.31 -23.52
N MET A 207 -15.51 -7.61 -22.62
CA MET A 207 -14.41 -8.13 -21.81
C MET A 207 -14.87 -8.76 -20.49
N LEU A 208 -16.09 -8.44 -20.00
CA LEU A 208 -16.63 -9.00 -18.75
C LEU A 208 -16.62 -10.53 -18.66
N PRO A 209 -16.94 -11.31 -19.72
CA PRO A 209 -16.80 -12.76 -19.67
C PRO A 209 -15.38 -13.22 -19.38
N THR A 210 -14.38 -12.58 -19.99
CA THR A 210 -12.96 -12.89 -19.74
C THR A 210 -12.53 -12.54 -18.32
N TYR A 211 -13.04 -11.45 -17.75
CA TYR A 211 -12.84 -11.17 -16.33
C TYR A 211 -13.43 -12.25 -15.43
N ARG A 212 -14.64 -12.73 -15.73
CA ARG A 212 -15.29 -13.81 -14.96
C ARG A 212 -14.49 -15.11 -15.02
N GLU A 213 -13.94 -15.45 -16.18
CA GLU A 213 -13.03 -16.60 -16.33
C GLU A 213 -11.74 -16.43 -15.52
N LEU A 214 -11.15 -15.23 -15.54
CA LEU A 214 -9.92 -14.91 -14.80
C LEU A 214 -10.12 -14.92 -13.28
N TYR A 215 -11.34 -14.72 -12.79
CA TYR A 215 -11.63 -14.64 -11.37
C TYR A 215 -11.25 -15.92 -10.61
N GLU A 216 -11.47 -17.11 -11.18
CA GLU A 216 -11.10 -18.38 -10.52
C GLU A 216 -9.60 -18.47 -10.19
N GLU A 217 -8.76 -17.83 -11.01
CA GLU A 217 -7.29 -17.87 -10.86
C GLU A 217 -6.76 -16.66 -10.10
N LEU A 218 -7.41 -15.49 -10.21
CA LEU A 218 -6.93 -14.20 -9.72
C LEU A 218 -7.75 -13.61 -8.57
N ASN A 219 -8.72 -14.34 -8.00
CA ASN A 219 -9.57 -13.89 -6.88
C ASN A 219 -8.81 -13.53 -5.58
N LYS A 220 -7.53 -13.86 -5.47
CA LYS A 220 -6.67 -13.44 -4.33
C LYS A 220 -5.78 -12.24 -4.64
N ASN A 221 -5.88 -11.68 -5.86
CA ASN A 221 -5.13 -10.50 -6.25
C ASN A 221 -6.02 -9.25 -6.07
N PRO A 222 -5.76 -8.38 -5.07
CA PRO A 222 -6.61 -7.23 -4.80
C PRO A 222 -6.69 -6.25 -5.98
N LEU A 223 -5.61 -6.11 -6.76
CA LEU A 223 -5.59 -5.22 -7.93
C LEU A 223 -6.50 -5.75 -9.04
N PHE A 224 -6.55 -7.07 -9.23
CA PHE A 224 -7.47 -7.71 -10.17
C PHE A 224 -8.91 -7.53 -9.72
N LEU A 225 -9.20 -7.80 -8.44
CA LEU A 225 -10.54 -7.62 -7.89
C LEU A 225 -11.03 -6.17 -8.03
N TYR A 226 -10.17 -5.19 -7.71
CA TYR A 226 -10.50 -3.78 -7.88
C TYR A 226 -10.83 -3.46 -9.34
N ASN A 227 -9.98 -3.87 -10.28
CA ASN A 227 -10.20 -3.59 -11.70
C ASN A 227 -11.47 -4.28 -12.21
N TYR A 228 -11.69 -5.55 -11.86
CA TYR A 228 -12.90 -6.25 -12.26
C TYR A 228 -14.16 -5.59 -11.70
N ALA A 229 -14.15 -5.21 -10.41
CA ALA A 229 -15.24 -4.45 -9.81
C ALA A 229 -15.46 -3.11 -10.52
N ALA A 230 -14.40 -2.38 -10.87
CA ALA A 230 -14.51 -1.12 -11.59
C ALA A 230 -15.15 -1.30 -12.98
N GLU A 231 -14.73 -2.32 -13.75
CA GLU A 231 -15.33 -2.61 -15.06
C GLU A 231 -16.81 -3.02 -14.94
N LEU A 232 -17.18 -3.80 -13.92
CA LEU A 232 -18.57 -4.12 -13.62
C LEU A 232 -19.39 -2.87 -13.28
N ASN A 233 -18.82 -1.92 -12.53
CA ASN A 233 -19.48 -0.65 -12.22
C ASN A 233 -19.72 0.18 -13.49
N VAL A 234 -18.70 0.29 -14.36
CA VAL A 234 -18.80 1.00 -15.65
C VAL A 234 -19.88 0.39 -16.55
N ALA A 235 -19.97 -0.94 -16.59
CA ALA A 235 -21.01 -1.66 -17.34
C ALA A 235 -22.41 -1.64 -16.69
N GLY A 236 -22.58 -0.99 -15.53
CA GLY A 236 -23.86 -0.89 -14.83
C GLY A 236 -24.23 -2.11 -13.98
N HIS A 237 -23.35 -3.11 -13.85
CA HIS A 237 -23.52 -4.27 -12.98
C HIS A 237 -23.17 -3.94 -11.51
N HIS A 238 -23.82 -2.91 -10.95
CA HIS A 238 -23.45 -2.33 -9.64
C HIS A 238 -23.54 -3.31 -8.46
N ALA A 239 -24.51 -4.24 -8.47
CA ALA A 239 -24.63 -5.24 -7.40
C ALA A 239 -23.49 -6.26 -7.40
N GLU A 240 -23.06 -6.71 -8.60
CA GLU A 240 -21.92 -7.62 -8.74
C GLU A 240 -20.61 -6.89 -8.44
N SER A 241 -20.47 -5.66 -8.92
CA SER A 241 -19.34 -4.78 -8.60
C SER A 241 -19.19 -4.55 -7.10
N TYR A 242 -20.28 -4.25 -6.40
CA TYR A 242 -20.29 -4.08 -4.95
C TYR A 242 -19.74 -5.34 -4.25
N ARG A 243 -20.24 -6.53 -4.60
CA ARG A 243 -19.78 -7.81 -4.04
C ARG A 243 -18.29 -8.06 -4.27
N ILE A 244 -17.82 -7.94 -5.51
CA ILE A 244 -16.39 -8.15 -5.84
C ILE A 244 -15.51 -7.14 -5.12
N GLY A 245 -15.96 -5.89 -5.01
CA GLY A 245 -15.21 -4.87 -4.29
C GLY A 245 -15.19 -5.07 -2.77
N GLN A 246 -16.17 -5.75 -2.16
CA GLN A 246 -16.08 -6.15 -0.74
C GLN A 246 -14.99 -7.20 -0.51
N GLU A 247 -14.84 -8.13 -1.46
CA GLU A 247 -13.73 -9.09 -1.43
C GLU A 247 -12.39 -8.37 -1.61
N CYS A 248 -12.32 -7.38 -2.51
CA CYS A 248 -11.15 -6.52 -2.67
C CYS A 248 -10.81 -5.79 -1.36
N GLU A 249 -11.80 -5.18 -0.69
CA GLU A 249 -11.63 -4.44 0.56
C GLU A 249 -11.02 -5.30 1.66
N SER A 250 -11.37 -6.60 1.74
CA SER A 250 -10.78 -7.53 2.71
C SER A 250 -9.28 -7.77 2.52
N LEU A 251 -8.76 -7.50 1.32
CA LEU A 251 -7.34 -7.68 0.96
C LEU A 251 -6.59 -6.33 0.83
N MET A 252 -7.31 -5.27 0.44
CA MET A 252 -6.79 -3.94 0.18
C MET A 252 -7.91 -2.89 0.37
N ALA A 253 -7.96 -2.30 1.56
CA ALA A 253 -8.93 -1.27 1.91
C ALA A 253 -8.40 0.14 1.58
N ASP A 254 -8.03 0.36 0.32
CA ASP A 254 -7.43 1.62 -0.12
C ASP A 254 -8.48 2.72 -0.42
N TYR A 255 -8.01 3.95 -0.60
CA TYR A 255 -8.88 5.11 -0.86
C TYR A 255 -9.81 4.89 -2.07
N TYR A 256 -9.31 4.25 -3.13
CA TYR A 256 -10.06 4.06 -4.37
C TYR A 256 -11.11 2.96 -4.24
N THR A 257 -10.80 1.88 -3.51
CA THR A 257 -11.78 0.84 -3.17
C THR A 257 -12.97 1.45 -2.43
N GLN A 258 -12.73 2.38 -1.48
CA GLN A 258 -13.82 3.09 -0.79
C GLN A 258 -14.67 3.94 -1.74
N LEU A 259 -14.04 4.65 -2.70
CA LEU A 259 -14.78 5.43 -3.70
C LEU A 259 -15.64 4.55 -4.61
N LEU A 260 -15.10 3.42 -5.05
CA LEU A 260 -15.84 2.46 -5.89
C LEU A 260 -17.05 1.90 -5.14
N GLN A 261 -16.89 1.53 -3.87
CA GLN A 261 -17.99 1.08 -3.02
C GLN A 261 -19.03 2.17 -2.78
N ALA A 262 -18.59 3.42 -2.60
CA ALA A 262 -19.49 4.56 -2.50
C ALA A 262 -20.33 4.74 -3.77
N ASP A 263 -19.72 4.70 -4.96
CA ASP A 263 -20.46 4.85 -6.21
C ASP A 263 -21.43 3.68 -6.43
N ASN A 264 -20.99 2.44 -6.22
CA ASN A 264 -21.87 1.27 -6.28
C ASN A 264 -23.07 1.41 -5.34
N SER A 265 -22.83 1.81 -4.09
CA SER A 265 -23.89 2.00 -3.08
C SER A 265 -24.86 3.11 -3.50
N LYS A 266 -24.34 4.23 -4.03
CA LYS A 266 -25.14 5.35 -4.57
C LYS A 266 -26.03 4.89 -5.72
N ARG A 267 -25.47 4.15 -6.69
CA ARG A 267 -26.21 3.59 -7.85
C ARG A 267 -27.29 2.60 -7.43
N LEU A 268 -27.08 1.87 -6.34
CA LEU A 268 -28.05 0.97 -5.72
C LEU A 268 -29.05 1.70 -4.79
N LYS A 269 -29.03 3.04 -4.74
CA LYS A 269 -29.85 3.89 -3.86
C LYS A 269 -29.67 3.63 -2.36
N ARG A 270 -28.52 3.08 -1.97
CA ARG A 270 -28.12 2.86 -0.57
C ARG A 270 -27.32 4.07 -0.07
N TYR A 271 -27.98 5.23 0.01
CA TYR A 271 -27.30 6.50 0.24
C TYR A 271 -26.54 6.58 1.57
N GLU A 272 -27.09 6.03 2.66
CA GLU A 272 -26.37 6.02 3.95
C GLU A 272 -25.07 5.21 3.90
N GLU A 273 -25.08 4.10 3.18
CA GLU A 273 -23.88 3.29 2.97
C GLU A 273 -22.85 4.02 2.10
N ALA A 274 -23.30 4.65 1.02
CA ALA A 274 -22.46 5.48 0.17
C ALA A 274 -21.80 6.63 0.96
N LYS A 275 -22.57 7.32 1.81
CA LYS A 275 -22.04 8.38 2.70
C LYS A 275 -21.00 7.83 3.67
N ARG A 276 -21.19 6.62 4.22
CA ARG A 276 -20.22 5.97 5.11
C ARG A 276 -18.88 5.73 4.39
N TYR A 277 -18.93 5.15 3.20
CA TYR A 277 -17.73 4.93 2.38
C TYR A 277 -17.02 6.24 2.01
N LEU A 278 -17.76 7.29 1.64
CA LEU A 278 -17.17 8.60 1.33
C LEU A 278 -16.55 9.28 2.55
N ARG A 279 -17.19 9.20 3.73
CA ARG A 279 -16.61 9.71 4.98
C ARG A 279 -15.32 8.97 5.33
N GLN A 280 -15.30 7.64 5.16
CA GLN A 280 -14.10 6.84 5.36
C GLN A 280 -12.99 7.27 4.39
N ALA A 281 -13.28 7.39 3.09
CA ALA A 281 -12.33 7.87 2.09
C ALA A 281 -11.80 9.28 2.38
N ALA A 282 -12.67 10.17 2.88
CA ALA A 282 -12.29 11.53 3.28
C ALA A 282 -11.33 11.53 4.48
N LEU A 283 -11.47 10.59 5.41
CA LEU A 283 -10.57 10.43 6.56
C LEU A 283 -9.27 9.72 6.17
N MET A 284 -9.33 8.74 5.26
CA MET A 284 -8.16 8.07 4.69
C MET A 284 -7.24 9.08 4.00
N CYS A 285 -7.79 9.96 3.17
CA CYS A 285 -7.02 10.95 2.41
C CYS A 285 -7.63 12.36 2.58
N PRO A 286 -7.40 13.04 3.71
CA PRO A 286 -8.05 14.30 4.07
C PRO A 286 -7.66 15.49 3.21
N ASN A 287 -6.75 15.36 2.25
CA ASN A 287 -6.45 16.39 1.26
C ASN A 287 -7.23 16.23 -0.06
N ARG A 288 -7.98 15.13 -0.25
CA ARG A 288 -8.73 14.85 -1.48
C ARG A 288 -10.08 15.57 -1.49
N PHE A 289 -10.45 16.11 -2.64
CA PHE A 289 -11.70 16.86 -2.85
C PHE A 289 -12.85 15.97 -3.35
N THR A 290 -12.54 14.83 -3.95
CA THR A 290 -13.54 13.91 -4.52
C THR A 290 -14.53 13.39 -3.48
N PRO A 291 -14.12 12.91 -2.28
CA PRO A 291 -15.08 12.38 -1.32
C PRO A 291 -16.12 13.40 -0.81
N PRO A 292 -15.74 14.62 -0.36
CA PRO A 292 -16.75 15.60 0.05
C PRO A 292 -17.57 16.13 -1.13
N TYR A 293 -17.02 16.17 -2.34
CA TYR A 293 -17.79 16.53 -3.53
C TYR A 293 -18.87 15.48 -3.85
N GLU A 294 -18.56 14.18 -3.79
CA GLU A 294 -19.56 13.13 -3.98
C GLU A 294 -20.61 13.11 -2.84
N LEU A 295 -20.23 13.45 -1.60
CA LEU A 295 -21.20 13.66 -0.51
C LEU A 295 -22.17 14.79 -0.85
N PHE A 296 -21.68 15.91 -1.38
CA PHE A 296 -22.51 17.00 -1.86
C PHE A 296 -23.49 16.54 -2.96
N LYS A 297 -23.04 15.69 -3.91
CA LYS A 297 -23.90 15.13 -4.95
C LYS A 297 -24.99 14.21 -4.39
N ILE A 298 -24.70 13.41 -3.37
CA ILE A 298 -25.73 12.61 -2.69
C ILE A 298 -26.75 13.51 -2.00
N HIS A 299 -26.31 14.53 -1.26
CA HIS A 299 -27.23 15.48 -0.63
C HIS A 299 -28.09 16.25 -1.65
N GLN A 300 -27.55 16.49 -2.85
CA GLN A 300 -28.31 17.05 -3.97
C GLN A 300 -29.43 16.10 -4.44
N GLU A 301 -29.15 14.80 -4.56
CA GLU A 301 -30.17 13.80 -4.92
C GLU A 301 -31.26 13.66 -3.83
N GLU A 302 -30.88 13.83 -2.56
CA GLU A 302 -31.79 13.79 -1.41
C GLU A 302 -32.56 15.11 -1.20
N SER A 303 -32.23 16.17 -1.95
CA SER A 303 -32.74 17.54 -1.76
C SER A 303 -32.48 18.12 -0.35
N ASP A 304 -31.45 17.64 0.35
CA ASP A 304 -31.05 18.12 1.68
C ASP A 304 -30.17 19.38 1.55
N THR A 305 -30.83 20.52 1.43
CA THR A 305 -30.16 21.82 1.23
C THR A 305 -29.26 22.20 2.41
N ALA A 306 -29.60 21.78 3.63
CA ALA A 306 -28.80 22.08 4.82
C ALA A 306 -27.44 21.35 4.76
N SER A 307 -27.47 20.04 4.51
CA SER A 307 -26.24 19.24 4.36
C SER A 307 -25.42 19.64 3.13
N MET A 308 -26.09 20.03 2.03
CA MET A 308 -25.41 20.59 0.85
C MET A 308 -24.64 21.88 1.22
N ALA A 309 -25.27 22.83 1.92
CA ALA A 309 -24.65 24.09 2.29
C ALA A 309 -23.46 23.90 3.25
N GLN A 310 -23.57 22.95 4.19
CA GLN A 310 -22.49 22.57 5.10
C GLN A 310 -21.31 21.93 4.35
N THR A 311 -21.59 20.97 3.47
CA THR A 311 -20.56 20.27 2.70
C THR A 311 -19.85 21.22 1.73
N ALA A 312 -20.59 22.11 1.07
CA ALA A 312 -20.05 23.16 0.22
C ALA A 312 -19.08 24.08 0.98
N GLU A 313 -19.43 24.48 2.21
CA GLU A 313 -18.55 25.29 3.06
C GLU A 313 -17.25 24.55 3.39
N CYS A 314 -17.34 23.27 3.75
CA CYS A 314 -16.19 22.41 4.02
C CYS A 314 -15.26 22.31 2.81
N ILE A 315 -15.81 22.11 1.61
CA ILE A 315 -15.04 22.04 0.35
C ILE A 315 -14.29 23.35 0.09
N LEU A 316 -14.96 24.50 0.23
CA LEU A 316 -14.36 25.80 -0.08
C LEU A 316 -13.27 26.22 0.91
N ARG A 317 -13.35 25.77 2.17
CA ARG A 317 -12.33 26.06 3.19
C ARG A 317 -11.10 25.14 3.09
N LYS A 318 -11.22 24.03 2.37
CA LYS A 318 -10.18 23.01 2.29
C LYS A 318 -8.95 23.55 1.54
N PRO A 319 -7.72 23.39 2.09
CA PRO A 319 -6.51 23.84 1.40
C PRO A 319 -6.21 22.96 0.18
N ILE A 320 -5.80 23.58 -0.92
CA ILE A 320 -5.42 22.87 -2.16
C ILE A 320 -3.98 22.39 -2.02
N LYS A 321 -3.76 21.06 -2.02
CA LYS A 321 -2.43 20.45 -2.09
C LYS A 321 -1.89 20.42 -3.52
N ILE A 322 -2.73 19.97 -4.46
CA ILE A 322 -2.41 19.84 -5.88
C ILE A 322 -3.52 20.54 -6.65
N ASP A 323 -3.15 21.55 -7.44
CA ASP A 323 -4.08 22.21 -8.33
C ASP A 323 -4.28 21.37 -9.60
N SER A 324 -5.39 20.62 -9.65
CA SER A 324 -5.76 19.78 -10.78
C SER A 324 -7.01 20.32 -11.50
N PRO A 325 -7.22 19.97 -12.78
CA PRO A 325 -8.46 20.30 -13.49
C PRO A 325 -9.72 19.83 -12.76
N GLU A 326 -9.67 18.66 -12.12
CA GLU A 326 -10.77 18.13 -11.31
C GLU A 326 -11.06 19.01 -10.10
N VAL A 327 -10.03 19.41 -9.33
CA VAL A 327 -10.20 20.31 -8.17
C VAL A 327 -10.80 21.65 -8.62
N ARG A 328 -10.32 22.22 -9.73
CA ARG A 328 -10.88 23.47 -10.27
C ARG A 328 -12.34 23.33 -10.67
N ARG A 329 -12.72 22.21 -11.30
CA ARG A 329 -14.11 21.90 -11.65
C ARG A 329 -15.00 21.77 -10.41
N ILE A 330 -14.55 21.02 -9.40
CA ILE A 330 -15.28 20.87 -8.13
C ILE A 330 -15.50 22.24 -7.49
N LEU A 331 -14.46 23.07 -7.38
CA LEU A 331 -14.56 24.39 -6.77
C LEU A 331 -15.47 25.34 -7.56
N SER A 332 -15.46 25.29 -8.89
CA SER A 332 -16.34 26.15 -9.71
C SER A 332 -17.81 25.80 -9.53
N GLU A 333 -18.15 24.51 -9.52
CA GLU A 333 -19.52 24.03 -9.30
C GLU A 333 -20.04 24.39 -7.90
N ILE A 334 -19.22 24.19 -6.86
CA ILE A 334 -19.59 24.53 -5.48
C ILE A 334 -19.74 26.04 -5.29
N LYS A 335 -18.89 26.85 -5.93
CA LYS A 335 -19.03 28.32 -5.92
C LYS A 335 -20.33 28.76 -6.59
N LYS A 336 -20.68 28.17 -7.74
CA LYS A 336 -21.94 28.48 -8.44
C LYS A 336 -23.15 28.20 -7.54
N PHE A 337 -23.19 27.03 -6.92
CA PHE A 337 -24.24 26.66 -5.97
C PHE A 337 -24.38 27.66 -4.80
N LYS A 338 -23.27 28.12 -4.20
CA LYS A 338 -23.29 29.11 -3.12
C LYS A 338 -23.80 30.48 -3.56
N THR A 339 -23.59 30.87 -4.81
CA THR A 339 -24.16 32.09 -5.39
C THR A 339 -25.68 31.93 -5.58
N ASP A 340 -26.10 30.77 -6.11
CA ASP A 340 -27.51 30.51 -6.42
C ASP A 340 -28.42 30.46 -5.17
N ILE A 341 -27.90 30.10 -3.99
CA ILE A 341 -28.67 30.12 -2.71
C ILE A 341 -28.72 31.49 -2.04
N ARG A 342 -27.78 32.40 -2.37
CA ARG A 342 -27.75 33.75 -1.80
C ARG A 342 -28.71 34.71 -2.49
N HIS A 343 -29.24 34.31 -3.64
CA HIS A 343 -30.31 34.98 -4.39
C HIS A 343 -31.61 34.23 -4.18
#